data_AF-A0A377XIE1-F1
#
_entry.id   AF-A0A377XIE1-F1
#
_cell.length_a   1.000
_cell.length_b   1.000
_cell.length_c   1.000
_cell.angle_alpha   90.00
_cell.angle_beta   90.00
_cell.angle_gamma   90.00
#
_symmetry.space_group_name_H-M   'P 1'
#
loop_
_entity.id
_entity.type
_entity.pdbx_description
1 polymer ?
#
loop_
_entity_poly.entity_id
_entity_poly.type
_entity_poly.pdbx_seq_one_letter_code
_entity_poly.pdbx_strand_id
1 'polypeptide(L)'
;MITFEIRMEIKVLHKRGMSIRAIARELGISRNTVRSHLKAKSEKPQYSPRPASSSLLDEYRDYISKRISDAHPYKIRRPLLPGKSWSWAIVEADYPERVHPFTDPPCTG
;
A
#
# COMPACT_ATOMS: atom_id res chain seq x y z
N MET A 1 -10.99 9.69 12.71
CA MET A 1 -9.54 10.03 12.64
C MET A 1 -9.19 10.78 13.92
N ILE A 2 -8.13 10.43 14.63
CA ILE A 2 -7.76 11.11 15.89
C ILE A 2 -7.15 12.49 15.57
N THR A 3 -7.67 13.54 16.19
CA THR A 3 -7.19 14.92 16.01
C THR A 3 -5.98 15.22 16.88
N PHE A 4 -5.31 16.34 16.61
CA PHE A 4 -4.18 16.81 17.42
C PHE A 4 -4.61 17.16 18.86
N GLU A 5 -5.80 17.71 19.03
CA GLU A 5 -6.40 18.08 20.32
C GLU A 5 -6.53 16.86 21.23
N ILE A 6 -7.20 15.81 20.77
CA ILE A 6 -7.36 14.54 21.48
C ILE A 6 -5.99 13.97 21.89
N ARG A 7 -4.98 14.05 21.01
CA ARG A 7 -3.62 13.59 21.33
C ARG A 7 -2.99 14.39 22.47
N MET A 8 -3.22 15.70 22.53
CA MET A 8 -2.72 16.55 23.60
C MET A 8 -3.47 16.30 24.91
N GLU A 9 -4.79 16.13 24.86
CA GLU A 9 -5.60 15.75 26.02
C GLU A 9 -5.12 14.43 26.61
N ILE A 10 -4.89 13.39 25.80
CA ILE A 10 -4.31 12.12 26.27
C ILE A 10 -3.03 12.34 27.09
N LYS A 11 -2.13 13.21 26.61
CA LYS A 11 -0.86 13.52 27.30
C LYS A 11 -1.08 14.31 28.59
N VAL A 12 -1.96 15.30 28.58
CA VAL A 12 -2.28 16.11 29.76
C VAL A 12 -2.91 15.24 30.84
N LEU A 13 -3.89 14.43 30.49
CA LEU A 13 -4.58 13.52 31.41
C LEU A 13 -3.64 12.46 31.99
N HIS A 14 -2.73 11.93 31.17
CA HIS A 14 -1.71 10.99 31.66
C HIS A 14 -0.69 11.67 32.60
N LYS A 15 -0.27 12.91 32.30
CA LYS A 15 0.60 13.69 33.20
C LYS A 15 -0.06 14.00 34.54
N ARG A 16 -1.39 14.13 34.59
CA ARG A 16 -2.18 14.25 35.83
C ARG A 16 -2.27 12.95 36.64
N GLY A 17 -1.69 11.85 36.16
CA GLY A 17 -1.65 10.56 36.86
C GLY A 17 -2.84 9.63 36.54
N MET A 18 -3.67 9.95 35.55
CA MET A 18 -4.78 9.07 35.19
C MET A 18 -4.32 7.81 34.44
N SER A 19 -4.95 6.68 34.77
CA SER A 19 -4.67 5.41 34.09
C SER A 19 -5.14 5.42 32.63
N ILE A 20 -4.51 4.60 31.79
CA ILE A 20 -4.90 4.41 30.37
C ILE A 20 -6.39 4.07 30.23
N ARG A 21 -6.94 3.26 31.13
CA ARG A 21 -8.37 2.87 31.12
C ARG A 21 -9.28 4.03 31.49
N ALA A 22 -8.86 4.89 32.43
CA ALA A 22 -9.62 6.09 32.80
C ALA A 22 -9.67 7.07 31.62
N ILE A 23 -8.52 7.34 30.99
CA ILE A 23 -8.42 8.23 29.82
C ILE A 23 -9.29 7.71 28.66
N ALA A 24 -9.27 6.39 28.41
CA ALA A 24 -10.08 5.77 27.38
C ALA A 24 -11.59 5.95 27.61
N ARG A 25 -12.03 5.83 28.87
CA ARG A 25 -13.44 6.06 29.25
C ARG A 25 -13.83 7.52 29.13
N GLU A 26 -12.95 8.43 29.55
CA GLU A 26 -13.18 9.88 29.53
C GLU A 26 -13.33 10.40 28.09
N LEU A 27 -12.43 10.00 27.20
CA LEU A 27 -12.39 10.48 25.81
C LEU A 27 -13.26 9.65 24.86
N GLY A 28 -13.79 8.50 25.31
CA GLY A 28 -14.57 7.58 24.46
C GLY A 28 -13.73 6.88 23.38
N ILE A 29 -12.42 6.67 23.62
CA ILE A 29 -11.48 6.12 22.64
C ILE A 29 -10.93 4.79 23.12
N SER A 30 -10.58 3.88 22.20
CA SER A 30 -9.99 2.59 22.57
C SER A 30 -8.73 2.75 23.43
N ARG A 31 -8.57 1.85 24.42
CA ARG A 31 -7.35 1.76 25.25
C ARG A 31 -6.07 1.58 24.43
N ASN A 32 -6.18 0.95 23.25
CA ASN A 32 -5.04 0.68 22.37
C ASN A 32 -4.55 1.97 21.72
N THR A 33 -5.48 2.86 21.35
CA THR A 33 -5.17 4.19 20.81
C THR A 33 -4.45 5.04 21.85
N VAL A 34 -4.98 5.10 23.09
CA VAL A 34 -4.35 5.82 24.19
C VAL A 34 -2.93 5.30 24.43
N ARG A 35 -2.76 3.97 24.53
CA ARG A 35 -1.44 3.34 24.69
C ARG A 35 -0.49 3.68 23.54
N SER A 36 -0.95 3.60 22.29
CA SER A 36 -0.15 3.92 21.11
C SER A 36 0.31 5.38 21.11
N HIS A 37 -0.55 6.32 21.51
CA HIS A 37 -0.23 7.75 21.53
C HIS A 37 0.65 8.17 22.71
N LEU A 38 0.61 7.44 23.83
CA LEU A 38 1.57 7.62 24.92
C LEU A 38 2.94 7.05 24.59
N LYS A 39 3.01 5.95 23.82
CA LYS A 39 4.27 5.35 23.36
C LYS A 39 4.95 6.15 22.25
N ALA A 40 4.15 6.77 21.37
CA ALA A 40 4.67 7.58 20.29
C ALA A 40 5.41 8.81 20.87
N LYS A 41 6.68 8.98 20.51
CA LYS A 41 7.45 10.20 20.85
C LYS A 41 6.70 11.42 20.31
N SER A 42 6.88 12.57 20.98
CA SER A 42 6.08 13.79 20.91
C SER A 42 5.81 14.37 19.51
N GLU A 43 6.53 13.92 18.50
CA GLU A 43 6.37 14.32 17.11
C GLU A 43 4.98 14.01 16.56
N LYS A 44 4.60 14.82 15.57
CA LYS A 44 3.47 14.54 14.68
C LYS A 44 3.74 13.16 14.04
N PRO A 45 2.74 12.28 13.88
CA PRO A 45 2.95 11.07 13.09
C PRO A 45 3.40 11.50 11.69
N GLN A 46 4.70 11.45 11.44
CA GLN A 46 5.26 11.64 10.13
C GLN A 46 5.05 10.32 9.41
N TYR A 47 4.30 10.36 8.32
CA TYR A 47 4.21 9.21 7.44
C TYR A 47 5.57 9.07 6.77
N SER A 48 6.46 8.27 7.35
CA SER A 48 7.65 7.86 6.62
C SER A 48 7.21 6.93 5.50
N PRO A 49 7.80 7.03 4.29
CA PRO A 49 7.67 5.97 3.30
C PRO A 49 7.90 4.63 3.99
N ARG A 50 7.04 3.64 3.73
CA ARG A 50 7.28 2.30 4.27
C ARG A 50 8.66 1.85 3.80
N PRO A 51 9.46 1.19 4.66
CA PRO A 51 10.67 0.54 4.17
C PRO A 51 10.28 -0.37 3.00
N ALA A 52 11.00 -0.27 1.89
CA ALA A 52 10.76 -1.12 0.74
C ALA A 52 10.96 -2.56 1.19
N SER A 53 9.86 -3.31 1.32
CA SER A 53 9.91 -4.74 1.53
C SER A 53 10.29 -5.41 0.22
N SER A 54 11.08 -6.48 0.30
CA SER A 54 11.28 -7.37 -0.85
C SER A 54 9.91 -7.84 -1.34
N SER A 55 9.60 -7.51 -2.59
CA SER A 55 8.40 -7.98 -3.27
C SER A 55 8.76 -9.16 -4.16
N LEU A 56 7.83 -10.10 -4.35
CA LEU A 56 8.00 -11.20 -5.31
C LEU A 56 8.35 -10.69 -6.73
N LEU A 57 7.95 -9.46 -7.06
CA LEU A 57 8.23 -8.84 -8.35
C LEU A 57 9.65 -8.30 -8.47
N ASP A 58 10.42 -8.24 -7.37
CA ASP A 58 11.77 -7.70 -7.38
C ASP A 58 12.73 -8.58 -8.20
N GLU A 59 12.53 -9.90 -8.16
CA GLU A 59 13.26 -10.89 -8.97
C GLU A 59 13.04 -10.69 -10.48
N TYR A 60 11.90 -10.12 -10.87
CA TYR A 60 11.50 -9.97 -12.27
C TYR A 60 11.63 -8.53 -12.79
N ARG A 61 12.24 -7.60 -12.05
CA ARG A 61 12.31 -6.19 -12.45
C ARG A 61 12.96 -5.97 -13.80
N ASP A 62 14.03 -6.69 -14.08
CA ASP A 62 14.77 -6.58 -15.35
C ASP A 62 13.93 -7.07 -16.51
N TYR A 63 13.24 -8.21 -16.31
CA TYR A 63 12.32 -8.78 -17.28
C TYR A 63 11.17 -7.82 -17.60
N ILE A 64 10.52 -7.26 -16.56
CA ILE A 64 9.41 -6.32 -16.71
C ILE A 64 9.86 -5.05 -17.44
N SER A 65 11.04 -4.52 -17.08
CA SER A 65 11.58 -3.30 -17.69
C SER A 65 11.88 -3.47 -19.17
N LYS A 66 12.47 -4.62 -19.55
CA LYS A 66 12.71 -4.98 -20.96
C LYS A 66 11.40 -5.04 -21.75
N ARG A 67 10.40 -5.73 -21.21
CA ARG A 67 9.09 -5.86 -21.85
C ARG A 67 8.35 -4.52 -22.00
N ILE A 68 8.49 -3.61 -21.04
CA ILE A 68 7.96 -2.24 -21.14
C ILE A 68 8.64 -1.51 -22.29
N SER A 69 9.97 -1.59 -22.42
CA SER A 69 10.71 -0.95 -23.52
C SER A 69 10.30 -1.51 -24.88
N ASP A 70 10.26 -2.83 -25.01
CA ASP A 70 9.93 -3.52 -26.27
C ASP A 70 8.49 -3.21 -26.73
N ALA A 71 7.58 -2.94 -25.78
CA ALA A 71 6.20 -2.58 -26.07
C ALA A 71 6.01 -1.11 -26.52
N HIS A 72 7.03 -0.24 -26.48
CA HIS A 72 6.86 1.15 -26.96
C HIS A 72 6.63 1.17 -28.48
N PRO A 73 5.65 1.96 -29.01
CA PRO A 73 4.88 3.04 -28.34
C PRO A 73 3.57 2.61 -27.65
N TYR A 74 3.24 1.31 -27.64
CA TYR A 74 1.97 0.79 -27.14
C TYR A 74 1.93 0.74 -25.61
N LYS A 75 1.52 1.84 -24.99
CA LYS A 75 1.09 1.82 -23.58
C LYS A 75 -0.31 1.23 -23.52
N ILE A 76 -0.44 0.04 -22.93
CA ILE A 76 -1.76 -0.53 -22.63
C ILE A 76 -2.46 0.44 -21.67
N ARG A 77 -3.30 1.30 -22.23
CA ARG A 77 -4.12 2.23 -21.45
C ARG A 77 -5.10 1.37 -20.67
N ARG A 78 -5.15 1.49 -19.35
CA ARG A 78 -6.22 0.87 -18.55
C ARG A 78 -7.56 1.37 -19.11
N PRO A 79 -8.37 0.53 -19.77
CA PRO A 79 -9.69 0.97 -20.21
C PRO A 79 -10.54 1.13 -18.94
N LEU A 80 -11.11 2.32 -18.75
CA LEU A 80 -12.14 2.53 -17.73
C LEU A 80 -13.45 1.93 -18.25
N LEU A 81 -13.51 0.61 -18.40
CA LEU A 81 -14.72 -0.08 -18.83
C LEU A 81 -15.58 -0.45 -17.62
N PRO A 82 -16.87 -0.09 -17.61
CA PRO A 82 -17.76 -0.43 -16.53
C PRO A 82 -18.07 -1.94 -16.57
N GLY A 83 -17.59 -2.66 -15.56
CA GLY A 83 -18.25 -3.87 -15.07
C GLY A 83 -18.23 -5.13 -15.94
N LYS A 84 -17.21 -5.36 -16.79
CA LYS A 84 -17.04 -6.66 -17.45
C LYS A 84 -15.78 -7.40 -16.96
N SER A 85 -15.99 -8.68 -16.65
CA SER A 85 -14.96 -9.66 -16.27
C SER A 85 -13.91 -9.77 -17.38
N TRP A 86 -12.64 -9.76 -16.98
CA TRP A 86 -11.44 -9.65 -17.82
C TRP A 86 -11.13 -10.88 -18.70
N SER A 87 -11.98 -11.91 -18.70
CA SER A 87 -11.67 -13.18 -19.36
C SER A 87 -11.84 -13.18 -20.89
N TRP A 88 -12.67 -12.29 -21.46
CA TRP A 88 -13.04 -12.37 -22.88
C TRP A 88 -12.46 -11.25 -23.75
N ALA A 89 -12.15 -10.08 -23.19
CA ALA A 89 -11.76 -8.90 -23.98
C ALA A 89 -10.30 -8.89 -24.46
N ILE A 90 -9.41 -9.73 -23.90
CA ILE A 90 -8.01 -9.83 -24.35
C ILE A 90 -7.90 -10.61 -25.67
N VAL A 91 -8.89 -11.44 -26.01
CA VAL A 91 -8.82 -12.32 -27.19
C VAL A 91 -9.21 -11.60 -28.49
N GLU A 92 -9.93 -10.48 -28.44
CA GLU A 92 -10.62 -9.94 -29.62
C GLU A 92 -10.15 -8.55 -30.08
N ALA A 93 -9.24 -7.92 -29.35
CA ALA A 93 -8.58 -6.68 -29.78
C ALA A 93 -7.29 -7.02 -30.53
N ASP A 94 -7.42 -7.23 -31.85
CA ASP A 94 -6.43 -7.02 -32.90
C ASP A 94 -4.96 -6.94 -32.43
N TYR A 95 -4.39 -8.10 -32.09
CA TYR A 95 -2.94 -8.29 -31.93
C TYR A 95 -2.39 -8.63 -33.32
N PRO A 96 -1.68 -7.73 -34.02
CA PRO A 96 -1.04 -8.10 -35.27
C PRO A 96 -0.02 -9.22 -35.00
N GLU A 97 -0.19 -10.31 -35.73
CA GLU A 97 0.61 -11.53 -35.71
C GLU A 97 2.12 -11.25 -35.67
N ARG A 98 2.69 -11.34 -34.46
CA ARG A 98 4.08 -11.78 -34.30
C ARG A 98 4.22 -12.43 -32.93
N VAL A 99 3.72 -13.66 -32.86
CA VAL A 99 3.97 -14.57 -31.75
C VAL A 99 5.44 -14.97 -31.84
N HIS A 100 6.35 -14.14 -31.30
CA HIS A 100 7.65 -14.64 -30.90
C HIS A 100 7.40 -15.66 -29.78
N PRO A 101 7.95 -16.88 -29.87
CA PRO A 101 7.60 -17.96 -28.97
C PRO A 101 7.85 -17.53 -27.52
N PHE A 102 6.83 -17.71 -26.70
CA PHE A 102 6.87 -17.61 -25.25
C PHE A 102 7.79 -18.72 -24.73
N THR A 103 9.11 -18.51 -24.82
CA THR A 103 10.08 -19.34 -24.12
C THR A 103 10.28 -18.72 -22.76
N ASP A 104 9.66 -19.31 -21.74
CA ASP A 104 10.02 -19.06 -20.36
C ASP A 104 11.54 -19.22 -20.20
N PRO A 105 12.25 -18.30 -19.54
CA PRO A 105 13.63 -18.57 -19.16
C PRO A 105 13.65 -19.83 -18.27
N PRO A 106 14.59 -20.76 -18.47
CA PRO A 106 14.65 -21.94 -17.62
C PRO A 106 14.76 -21.48 -16.17
N CYS A 107 13.85 -21.97 -15.32
CA CYS A 107 13.93 -21.78 -13.88
C CYS A 107 15.23 -22.43 -13.41
N THR A 108 16.28 -21.63 -13.21
CA THR A 108 17.50 -22.09 -12.56
C THR A 108 17.15 -22.34 -11.10
N GLY A 109 17.10 -23.62 -10.71
CA GLY A 109 16.94 -24.06 -9.32
C GLY A 109 18.21 -23.92 -8.50
#